data_AF-A0A955IM94-F1
#
_entry.id   AF-A0A955IM94-F1
#
_cell.length_a   1.000
_cell.length_b   1.000
_cell.length_c   1.000
_cell.angle_alpha   90.00
_cell.angle_beta   90.00
_cell.angle_gamma   90.00
#
_symmetry.space_group_name_H-M   'P 1'
#
loop_
_entity.id
_entity.type
_entity.pdbx_description
1 polymer ?
#
loop_
_entity_poly.entity_id
_entity_poly.type
_entity_poly.pdbx_seq_one_letter_code
_entity_poly.pdbx_strand_id
1 'polypeptide(L)'
;MAHTLSSKKRIRQNAKRHARNRWRLRTMRGALKEFMTQAQHGSYAEAEGAFRTACKVLDRTAQKGVIHKNQAARRKSRLSARLLAKKQSGK
;
A
#
# COMPACT_ATOMS: atom_id res chain seq x y z
N MET A 1 15.49 17.03 -24.02
CA MET A 1 16.81 16.41 -23.71
C MET A 1 17.38 17.04 -22.44
N ALA A 2 18.26 16.35 -21.70
CA ALA A 2 18.99 16.99 -20.59
C ALA A 2 20.25 17.68 -21.12
N HIS A 3 20.18 18.99 -21.31
CA HIS A 3 21.27 19.78 -21.91
C HIS A 3 22.37 20.15 -20.90
N THR A 4 22.08 20.15 -19.59
CA THR A 4 23.06 20.43 -18.53
C THR A 4 23.53 19.16 -17.80
N LEU A 5 24.76 19.16 -17.28
CA LEU A 5 25.33 18.04 -16.51
C LEU A 5 24.48 17.69 -15.26
N SER A 6 23.97 18.72 -14.58
CA SER A 6 23.06 18.56 -13.44
C SER A 6 21.76 17.85 -13.85
N SER A 7 21.19 18.20 -15.01
CA SER A 7 20.00 17.54 -15.56
C SER A 7 20.25 16.07 -15.89
N LYS A 8 21.39 15.74 -16.54
CA LYS A 8 21.77 14.35 -16.83
C LYS A 8 21.92 13.54 -15.54
N LYS A 9 22.47 14.13 -14.47
CA LYS A 9 22.54 13.50 -13.13
C LYS A 9 21.15 13.28 -12.53
N ARG A 10 20.25 14.26 -12.62
CA ARG A 10 18.86 14.13 -12.12
C ARG A 10 18.09 13.01 -12.81
N ILE A 11 18.24 12.86 -14.13
CA ILE A 11 17.61 11.74 -14.87
C ILE A 11 18.06 10.39 -14.31
N ARG A 12 19.38 10.18 -14.13
CA ARG A 12 19.92 8.93 -13.56
C ARG A 12 19.40 8.66 -12.14
N GLN A 13 19.32 9.70 -11.31
CA GLN A 13 18.77 9.58 -9.95
C GLN A 13 17.27 9.26 -9.97
N ASN A 14 16.52 9.88 -10.88
CA ASN A 14 15.08 9.68 -11.01
C ASN A 14 14.77 8.24 -11.42
N ALA A 15 15.47 7.68 -12.41
CA ALA A 15 15.29 6.28 -12.81
C ALA A 15 15.43 5.30 -11.62
N LYS A 16 16.48 5.47 -10.80
CA LYS A 16 16.70 4.67 -9.58
C LYS A 16 15.60 4.86 -8.52
N ARG A 17 15.10 6.08 -8.34
CA ARG A 17 14.00 6.38 -7.40
C ARG A 17 12.68 5.80 -7.90
N HIS A 18 12.39 5.96 -9.18
CA HIS A 18 11.19 5.45 -9.84
C HIS A 18 11.10 3.93 -9.72
N ALA A 19 12.18 3.19 -10.00
CA ALA A 19 12.20 1.73 -9.85
C ALA A 19 11.86 1.28 -8.42
N ARG A 20 12.48 1.89 -7.39
CA ARG A 20 12.19 1.58 -5.97
C ARG A 20 10.76 1.92 -5.57
N ASN A 21 10.24 3.07 -6.02
CA ASN A 21 8.87 3.50 -5.72
C ASN A 21 7.84 2.61 -6.42
N ARG A 22 8.11 2.20 -7.66
CA ARG A 22 7.27 1.26 -8.39
C ARG A 22 7.18 -0.08 -7.66
N TRP A 23 8.30 -0.62 -7.17
CA TRP A 23 8.28 -1.85 -6.37
C TRP A 23 7.44 -1.70 -5.10
N ARG A 24 7.65 -0.64 -4.31
CA ARG A 24 6.87 -0.38 -3.08
C ARG A 24 5.37 -0.24 -3.36
N LEU A 25 5.00 0.48 -4.42
CA LEU A 25 3.59 0.61 -4.84
C LEU A 25 2.99 -0.73 -5.26
N ARG A 26 3.75 -1.57 -5.99
CA ARG A 26 3.31 -2.91 -6.37
C ARG A 26 3.08 -3.79 -5.13
N THR A 27 4.03 -3.81 -4.19
CA THR A 27 3.88 -4.56 -2.93
C THR A 27 2.66 -4.10 -2.14
N MET A 28 2.47 -2.79 -1.99
CA MET A 28 1.31 -2.22 -1.32
C MET A 28 0.00 -2.61 -2.01
N ARG A 29 -0.08 -2.52 -3.35
CA ARG A 29 -1.28 -2.94 -4.10
C ARG A 29 -1.55 -4.44 -3.97
N GLY A 30 -0.50 -5.26 -3.92
CA GLY A 30 -0.62 -6.70 -3.67
C GLY A 30 -1.26 -7.01 -2.32
N ALA A 31 -0.73 -6.44 -1.25
CA ALA A 31 -1.28 -6.64 0.11
C ALA A 31 -2.73 -6.13 0.24
N LEU A 32 -3.08 -5.03 -0.45
CA LEU A 32 -4.46 -4.56 -0.51
C LEU A 32 -5.36 -5.55 -1.26
N LYS A 33 -4.91 -6.09 -2.39
CA LYS A 33 -5.67 -7.07 -3.17
C LYS A 33 -5.91 -8.34 -2.36
N GLU A 34 -4.89 -8.84 -1.68
CA GLU A 34 -4.98 -10.01 -0.80
C GLU A 34 -6.04 -9.81 0.29
N PHE A 35 -6.02 -8.67 1.00
CA PHE A 35 -7.08 -8.36 1.95
C PHE A 35 -8.47 -8.34 1.30
N MET A 36 -8.62 -7.76 0.10
CA MET A 36 -9.93 -7.72 -0.58
C MET A 36 -10.42 -9.13 -0.92
N THR A 37 -9.52 -10.00 -1.39
CA THR A 37 -9.84 -11.40 -1.67
C THR A 37 -10.26 -12.15 -0.40
N GLN A 38 -9.53 -12.00 0.71
CA GLN A 38 -9.88 -12.63 1.99
C GLN A 38 -11.15 -12.04 2.61
N ALA A 39 -11.39 -10.75 2.44
CA ALA A 39 -12.62 -10.09 2.85
C ALA A 39 -13.84 -10.61 2.06
N GLN A 40 -13.67 -11.00 0.80
CA GLN A 40 -14.76 -11.56 -0.01
C GLN A 40 -14.98 -13.06 0.23
N HIS A 41 -13.91 -13.86 0.24
CA HIS A 41 -14.02 -15.33 0.17
C HIS A 41 -13.53 -16.07 1.41
N GLY A 42 -12.66 -15.46 2.23
CA GLY A 42 -12.03 -16.10 3.38
C GLY A 42 -12.84 -16.04 4.67
N SER A 43 -12.28 -16.61 5.73
CA SER A 43 -12.78 -16.48 7.10
C SER A 43 -12.46 -15.10 7.71
N TYR A 44 -13.09 -14.77 8.84
CA TYR A 44 -12.78 -13.54 9.57
C TYR A 44 -11.32 -13.50 10.05
N ALA A 45 -10.79 -14.63 10.55
CA ALA A 45 -9.43 -14.73 11.05
C ALA A 45 -8.38 -14.47 9.95
N GLU A 46 -8.60 -15.03 8.75
CA GLU A 46 -7.73 -14.79 7.59
C GLU A 46 -7.79 -13.34 7.13
N ALA A 47 -8.99 -12.74 7.11
CA ALA A 47 -9.17 -11.33 6.77
C ALA A 47 -8.47 -10.41 7.79
N GLU A 48 -8.49 -10.76 9.08
CA GLU A 48 -7.78 -10.02 10.12
C GLU A 48 -6.25 -10.13 9.97
N GLY A 49 -5.73 -11.32 9.68
CA GLY A 49 -4.32 -11.55 9.39
C GLY A 49 -3.85 -10.72 8.18
N ALA A 50 -4.61 -10.77 7.08
CA ALA A 50 -4.34 -9.98 5.88
C ALA A 50 -4.42 -8.47 6.15
N PHE A 51 -5.36 -8.02 7.00
CA PHE A 51 -5.47 -6.62 7.41
C PHE A 51 -4.22 -6.13 8.14
N ARG A 52 -3.71 -6.88 9.12
CA ARG A 52 -2.49 -6.52 9.87
C ARG A 52 -1.29 -6.37 8.93
N THR A 53 -1.14 -7.30 7.99
CA THR A 53 -0.10 -7.25 6.96
C THR A 53 -0.25 -6.03 6.04
N ALA A 54 -1.47 -5.75 5.57
CA ALA A 54 -1.75 -4.59 4.73
C ALA A 54 -1.45 -3.26 5.45
N CYS A 55 -1.81 -3.13 6.74
CA CYS A 55 -1.49 -1.97 7.56
C CYS A 55 0.02 -1.75 7.68
N LYS A 56 0.79 -2.81 7.99
CA LYS A 56 2.25 -2.75 8.08
C LYS A 56 2.90 -2.27 6.79
N VAL A 57 2.43 -2.76 5.65
CA VAL A 57 2.96 -2.37 4.33
C VAL A 57 2.57 -0.93 3.99
N LEU A 58 1.34 -0.50 4.28
CA LEU A 58 0.88 0.87 4.04
C LEU A 58 1.72 1.90 4.83
N ASP A 59 1.91 1.67 6.11
CA ASP A 59 2.63 2.60 6.98
C ASP A 59 4.12 2.67 6.61
N ARG A 60 4.75 1.55 6.26
CA ARG A 60 6.11 1.53 5.74
C ARG A 60 6.22 2.28 4.40
N THR A 61 5.23 2.15 3.52
CA THR A 61 5.22 2.84 2.23
C THR A 61 5.07 4.36 2.41
N ALA A 62 4.27 4.79 3.38
CA ALA A 62 4.12 6.18 3.77
C ALA A 62 5.39 6.76 4.41
N GLN A 63 6.03 6.01 5.31
CA GLN A 63 7.30 6.39 5.94
C GLN A 63 8.41 6.63 4.91
N LYS A 64 8.43 5.87 3.81
CA LYS A 64 9.38 6.06 2.71
C LYS A 64 8.99 7.20 1.75
N GLY A 65 7.93 7.95 2.04
CA GLY A 65 7.47 9.11 1.26
C GLY A 65 6.87 8.76 -0.10
N VAL A 66 6.52 7.49 -0.35
CA VAL A 66 5.95 7.07 -1.64
C VAL A 66 4.46 7.40 -1.74
N ILE A 67 3.77 7.38 -0.60
CA ILE A 67 2.38 7.83 -0.46
C ILE A 67 2.31 8.84 0.68
N HIS A 68 1.33 9.74 0.63
CA HIS A 68 1.12 10.69 1.72
C HIS A 68 0.57 9.99 2.97
N LYS A 69 0.92 10.48 4.17
CA LYS A 69 0.43 9.95 5.45
C LYS A 69 -1.11 9.86 5.51
N ASN A 70 -1.80 10.89 4.99
CA ASN A 70 -3.27 10.91 4.94
C ASN A 70 -3.83 9.89 3.95
N GLN A 71 -3.10 9.56 2.88
CA GLN A 71 -3.51 8.51 1.95
C GLN A 71 -3.41 7.13 2.61
N ALA A 72 -2.36 6.89 3.41
CA ALA A 72 -2.24 5.67 4.20
C ALA A 72 -3.35 5.57 5.25
N ALA A 73 -3.58 6.65 6.03
CA ALA A 73 -4.64 6.70 7.03
C ALA A 73 -6.03 6.45 6.44
N ARG A 74 -6.36 7.11 5.33
CA ARG A 74 -7.63 6.90 4.61
C ARG A 74 -7.80 5.47 4.12
N ARG A 75 -6.74 4.83 3.62
CA ARG A 75 -6.79 3.41 3.23
C ARG A 75 -7.00 2.51 4.44
N LYS A 76 -6.26 2.70 5.54
CA LYS A 76 -6.44 1.93 6.79
C LYS A 76 -7.87 2.03 7.32
N SER A 77 -8.42 3.24 7.39
CA SER A 77 -9.81 3.48 7.82
C SER A 77 -10.82 2.71 6.96
N ARG A 78 -10.69 2.78 5.62
CA ARG A 78 -11.59 2.04 4.71
C ARG A 78 -11.49 0.52 4.83
N LEU A 79 -10.29 -0.02 5.04
CA LEU A 79 -10.10 -1.47 5.23
C LEU A 79 -10.68 -1.92 6.57
N SER A 80 -10.48 -1.13 7.63
CA SER A 80 -11.06 -1.37 8.95
C SER A 80 -12.59 -1.45 8.86
N ALA A 81 -13.23 -0.46 8.25
CA ALA A 81 -14.69 -0.46 8.07
C ALA A 81 -15.20 -1.73 7.36
N ARG A 82 -14.47 -2.24 6.36
CA ARG A 82 -14.82 -3.50 5.67
C ARG A 82 -14.66 -4.73 6.56
N LEU A 83 -13.61 -4.77 7.38
CA LEU A 83 -13.40 -5.85 8.34
C LEU A 83 -14.48 -5.86 9.43
N LEU A 84 -14.89 -4.69 9.93
CA LEU A 84 -16.01 -4.56 10.86
C LEU A 84 -17.33 -5.04 10.24
N ALA A 85 -17.63 -4.66 9.00
CA ALA A 85 -18.84 -5.10 8.31
C ALA A 85 -18.89 -6.63 8.20
N LYS A 86 -17.77 -7.28 7.87
CA LYS A 86 -17.66 -8.75 7.82
C LYS A 86 -17.83 -9.41 9.19
N LYS A 87 -17.38 -8.76 10.27
CA LYS A 87 -17.61 -9.23 11.65
C LYS A 87 -19.10 -9.17 12.01
N GLN A 88 -19.81 -8.14 11.56
CA GLN A 88 -21.22 -7.93 11.85
C GLN A 88 -22.13 -8.89 11.06
N SER A 89 -21.77 -9.25 9.82
CA SER A 89 -22.52 -10.24 9.03
C SER A 89 -22.34 -11.70 9.48
N GLY A 90 -21.37 -11.97 10.35
CA GLY A 90 -21.13 -13.30 10.95
C GLY A 90 -21.64 -13.44 12.38
N LYS A 91 -22.33 -12.42 12.90
CA LYS A 91 -23.20 -12.51 14.08
C LYS A 91 -24.61 -12.79 13.62
#